data_AF-A0AAW2IIK0-F1
#
_entry.id   AF-A0AAW2IIK0-F1
#
_cell.length_a   1.000
_cell.length_b   1.000
_cell.length_c   1.000
_cell.angle_alpha   90.00
_cell.angle_beta   90.00
_cell.angle_gamma   90.00
#
_symmetry.space_group_name_H-M   'P 1'
#
loop_
_entity.id
_entity.type
_entity.pdbx_description
1 polymer ?
#
loop_
_entity_poly.entity_id
_entity_poly.type
_entity_poly.pdbx_seq_one_letter_code
_entity_poly.pdbx_strand_id
1 'polypeptide(L)'
;MRVILQERRFLERAEKLKGEVTVLLEKTDDPFDQIELVDVLQRLGICYHFMDDVDEILKNIYVLVGGDQWSVENLHAAALRFRLLRQHGYDVSPDVFRNFMDQTGNFRTSLCDDVKGLLSLYEASYLSMEGENILDTAKVFATHHLKQKLKQNIKPNLAEEISHALEVPYHCRMLRLETRWFIDAYERRRGRTLFCWSLLNWIST
;
A
#
# COMPACT_ATOMS: atom_id res chain seq x y z
N MET A 1 11.66 -2.47 -39.71
CA MET A 1 10.25 -2.91 -39.81
C MET A 1 9.79 -3.78 -38.63
N ARG A 2 10.55 -4.79 -38.16
CA ARG A 2 10.15 -5.61 -36.98
C ARG A 2 10.08 -4.85 -35.66
N VAL A 3 11.01 -3.91 -35.39
CA VAL A 3 11.03 -3.12 -34.14
C VAL A 3 9.80 -2.22 -34.01
N ILE A 4 9.43 -1.50 -35.08
CA ILE A 4 8.26 -0.60 -35.11
C ILE A 4 6.94 -1.36 -34.92
N LEU A 5 6.82 -2.58 -35.46
CA LEU A 5 5.65 -3.43 -35.26
C LEU A 5 5.55 -3.96 -33.82
N GLN A 6 6.70 -4.21 -33.19
CA GLN A 6 6.75 -4.59 -31.78
C GLN A 6 6.32 -3.43 -30.89
N GLU A 7 6.86 -2.22 -31.11
CA GLU A 7 6.49 -0.99 -30.41
C GLU A 7 4.99 -0.68 -30.51
N ARG A 8 4.39 -0.74 -31.72
CA ARG A 8 2.94 -0.56 -31.88
C ARG A 8 2.12 -1.55 -31.06
N ARG A 9 2.49 -2.83 -31.13
CA ARG A 9 1.78 -3.89 -30.40
C ARG A 9 1.87 -3.71 -28.87
N PHE A 10 2.98 -3.14 -28.38
CA PHE A 10 3.13 -2.81 -26.97
C PHE A 10 2.25 -1.64 -26.55
N LEU A 11 2.21 -0.57 -27.35
CA LEU A 11 1.36 0.59 -27.09
C LEU A 11 -0.13 0.21 -27.07
N GLU A 12 -0.58 -0.57 -28.04
CA GLU A 12 -1.97 -1.07 -28.08
C GLU A 12 -2.34 -1.88 -26.83
N ARG A 13 -1.41 -2.71 -26.34
CA ARG A 13 -1.63 -3.49 -25.12
C ARG A 13 -1.62 -2.61 -23.86
N ALA A 14 -0.75 -1.61 -23.80
CA ALA A 14 -0.68 -0.66 -22.70
C ALA A 14 -1.98 0.17 -22.60
N GLU A 15 -2.47 0.70 -23.72
CA GLU A 15 -3.74 1.43 -23.76
C GLU A 15 -4.93 0.56 -23.36
N LYS A 16 -4.95 -0.70 -23.82
CA LYS A 16 -5.99 -1.65 -23.39
C LYS A 16 -5.96 -1.87 -21.87
N LEU A 17 -4.79 -2.10 -21.29
CA LEU A 17 -4.63 -2.30 -19.85
C LEU A 17 -4.99 -1.05 -19.06
N LYS A 18 -4.62 0.13 -19.58
CA LYS A 18 -5.01 1.41 -18.98
C LYS A 18 -6.54 1.52 -18.89
N GLY A 19 -7.25 1.20 -19.98
CA GLY A 19 -8.71 1.16 -19.98
C GLY A 19 -9.30 0.14 -18.99
N GLU A 20 -8.68 -1.04 -18.85
CA GLU A 20 -9.10 -2.04 -17.85
C GLU A 20 -8.93 -1.53 -16.41
N VAL A 21 -7.86 -0.80 -16.11
CA VAL A 21 -7.65 -0.17 -14.79
C VAL A 21 -8.67 0.93 -14.54
N THR A 22 -8.93 1.81 -15.52
CA THR A 22 -9.93 2.89 -15.38
C THR A 22 -11.30 2.31 -15.03
N VAL A 23 -11.74 1.27 -15.76
CA VAL A 23 -13.00 0.58 -15.46
C VAL A 23 -12.99 -0.07 -14.08
N LEU A 24 -11.84 -0.55 -13.60
CA LEU A 24 -11.73 -1.11 -12.25
C LEU A 24 -11.87 -0.01 -11.19
N LEU A 25 -11.24 1.15 -11.38
CA LEU A 25 -11.36 2.31 -10.48
C LEU A 25 -12.82 2.79 -10.39
N GLU A 26 -13.48 2.94 -11.54
CA GLU A 26 -14.89 3.36 -11.61
C GLU A 26 -15.87 2.39 -10.94
N LYS A 27 -15.58 1.08 -10.97
CA LYS A 27 -16.46 0.04 -10.42
C LYS A 27 -16.22 -0.29 -8.96
N THR A 28 -15.10 0.17 -8.39
CA THR A 28 -14.77 -0.15 -7.00
C THR A 28 -15.47 0.85 -6.11
N ASP A 29 -16.63 0.48 -5.55
CA ASP A 29 -17.43 1.36 -4.69
C ASP A 29 -17.01 1.31 -3.22
N ASP A 30 -16.41 0.20 -2.78
CA ASP A 30 -15.99 0.02 -1.39
C ASP A 30 -14.72 0.83 -1.10
N PRO A 31 -14.74 1.77 -0.12
CA PRO A 31 -13.58 2.62 0.17
C PRO A 31 -12.33 1.85 0.58
N PHE A 32 -12.47 0.67 1.19
CA PHE A 32 -11.33 -0.15 1.55
C PHE A 32 -10.69 -0.78 0.30
N ASP A 33 -11.49 -1.34 -0.60
CA ASP A 33 -11.00 -1.86 -1.87
C ASP A 33 -10.38 -0.75 -2.75
N GLN A 34 -10.94 0.47 -2.72
CA GLN A 34 -10.36 1.63 -3.41
C GLN A 34 -8.96 1.97 -2.88
N ILE A 35 -8.78 2.02 -1.56
CA ILE A 35 -7.49 2.29 -0.92
C ILE A 35 -6.47 1.19 -1.28
N GLU A 36 -6.86 -0.08 -1.25
CA GLU A 36 -5.97 -1.17 -1.67
C GLU A 36 -5.57 -1.05 -3.15
N LEU A 37 -6.50 -0.67 -4.02
CA LEU A 37 -6.22 -0.46 -5.43
C LEU A 37 -5.25 0.70 -5.65
N VAL A 38 -5.44 1.84 -4.97
CA VAL A 38 -4.51 2.98 -5.02
C VAL A 38 -3.11 2.56 -4.56
N ASP A 39 -2.99 1.80 -3.47
CA ASP A 39 -1.69 1.30 -3.01
C ASP A 39 -1.00 0.42 -4.07
N VAL A 40 -1.76 -0.49 -4.70
CA VAL A 40 -1.23 -1.34 -5.78
C VAL A 40 -0.74 -0.49 -6.95
N LEU A 41 -1.49 0.52 -7.38
CA LEU A 41 -1.10 1.41 -8.49
C LEU A 41 0.17 2.21 -8.16
N GLN A 42 0.30 2.70 -6.93
CA GLN A 42 1.50 3.40 -6.46
C GLN A 42 2.72 2.47 -6.44
N ARG A 43 2.59 1.27 -5.89
CA ARG A 43 3.70 0.32 -5.80
C ARG A 43 4.10 -0.24 -7.16
N LEU A 44 3.15 -0.39 -8.09
CA LEU A 44 3.41 -0.71 -9.50
C LEU A 44 3.99 0.47 -10.30
N GLY A 45 4.13 1.66 -9.70
CA GLY A 45 4.74 2.82 -10.35
C GLY A 45 3.90 3.40 -11.50
N ILE A 46 2.59 3.15 -11.53
CA ILE A 46 1.67 3.63 -12.59
C ILE A 46 0.58 4.58 -12.10
N CYS A 47 0.63 4.95 -10.82
CA CYS A 47 -0.31 5.90 -10.22
C CYS A 47 -0.42 7.21 -11.02
N TYR A 48 0.64 7.65 -11.69
CA TYR A 48 0.65 8.90 -12.48
C TYR A 48 -0.26 8.89 -13.72
N HIS A 49 -0.78 7.74 -14.16
CA HIS A 49 -1.78 7.68 -15.24
C HIS A 49 -3.19 7.99 -14.81
N PHE A 50 -3.44 7.86 -13.51
CA PHE A 50 -4.76 7.86 -12.90
C PHE A 50 -4.77 8.93 -11.81
N MET A 51 -3.98 10.01 -11.94
CA MET A 51 -3.85 11.02 -10.88
C MET A 51 -5.21 11.62 -10.54
N ASP A 52 -6.01 11.98 -11.55
CA ASP A 52 -7.33 12.57 -11.33
C ASP A 52 -8.25 11.60 -10.55
N ASP A 53 -8.28 10.32 -10.95
CA ASP A 53 -9.07 9.28 -10.28
C ASP A 53 -8.59 9.04 -8.84
N VAL A 54 -7.26 8.98 -8.65
CA VAL A 54 -6.63 8.74 -7.34
C VAL A 54 -6.89 9.92 -6.40
N ASP A 55 -6.75 11.15 -6.89
CA ASP A 55 -7.00 12.37 -6.12
C ASP A 55 -8.46 12.47 -5.70
N GLU A 56 -9.40 12.12 -6.59
CA GLU A 56 -10.83 12.06 -6.28
C GLU A 56 -11.13 11.01 -5.21
N ILE A 57 -10.61 9.78 -5.37
CA ILE A 57 -10.76 8.70 -4.39
C ILE A 57 -10.25 9.14 -3.01
N LEU A 58 -9.02 9.65 -2.94
CA LEU A 58 -8.41 10.06 -1.67
C LEU A 58 -9.13 11.23 -1.02
N LYS A 59 -9.62 12.19 -1.82
CA LYS A 59 -10.44 13.30 -1.32
C LYS A 59 -11.74 12.80 -0.71
N ASN A 60 -12.44 11.87 -1.38
CA ASN A 60 -13.67 11.29 -0.87
C ASN A 60 -13.43 10.54 0.45
N ILE A 61 -12.36 9.73 0.51
CA ILE A 61 -11.94 9.04 1.73
C ILE A 61 -11.64 10.04 2.86
N TYR A 62 -10.92 11.12 2.56
CA TYR A 62 -10.59 12.13 3.56
C TYR A 62 -11.85 12.78 4.17
N VAL A 63 -12.83 13.11 3.33
CA VAL A 63 -14.12 13.67 3.80
C VAL A 63 -14.88 12.66 4.67
N LEU A 64 -14.85 11.37 4.32
CA LEU A 64 -15.46 10.32 5.13
C LEU A 64 -14.81 10.17 6.52
N VAL A 65 -13.50 10.39 6.63
CA VAL A 65 -12.78 10.36 7.92
C VAL A 65 -13.16 11.54 8.82
N GLY A 66 -13.41 12.71 8.23
CA GLY A 66 -13.84 13.91 8.96
C GLY A 66 -15.30 13.84 9.44
N GLY A 67 -16.11 12.96 8.84
CA GLY A 67 -17.44 12.62 9.34
C GLY A 67 -17.35 11.52 10.40
N ASP A 68 -18.16 11.62 11.46
CA ASP A 68 -18.32 10.62 12.54
C ASP A 68 -18.90 9.27 12.06
N GLN A 69 -18.83 9.01 10.74
CA GLN A 69 -19.54 7.95 10.01
C GLN A 69 -18.71 6.71 9.71
N TRP A 70 -17.40 6.73 9.94
CA TRP A 70 -16.57 5.58 9.58
C TRP A 70 -16.31 4.64 10.75
N SER A 71 -16.93 3.46 10.67
CA SER A 71 -16.86 2.37 11.65
C SER A 71 -15.43 1.87 11.91
N VAL A 72 -15.28 1.07 12.98
CA VAL A 72 -14.03 0.43 13.41
C VAL A 72 -13.39 -0.34 12.26
N GLU A 73 -12.45 0.30 11.57
CA GLU A 73 -11.60 -0.34 10.57
C GLU A 73 -10.69 -1.38 11.23
N ASN A 74 -10.33 -2.42 10.47
CA ASN A 74 -9.21 -3.26 10.85
C ASN A 74 -7.90 -2.47 10.78
N LEU A 75 -6.85 -2.96 11.44
CA LEU A 75 -5.57 -2.26 11.54
C LEU A 75 -4.95 -1.97 10.16
N HIS A 76 -5.08 -2.92 9.24
CA HIS A 76 -4.57 -2.79 7.88
C HIS A 76 -5.19 -1.59 7.14
N ALA A 77 -6.52 -1.49 7.14
CA ALA A 77 -7.26 -0.41 6.50
C ALA A 77 -6.88 0.95 7.08
N ALA A 78 -6.91 1.09 8.41
CA ALA A 78 -6.60 2.33 9.10
C ALA A 78 -5.16 2.80 8.81
N ALA A 79 -4.20 1.88 8.86
CA ALA A 79 -2.80 2.20 8.60
C ALA A 79 -2.54 2.54 7.12
N LEU A 80 -3.17 1.80 6.20
CA LEU A 80 -3.02 2.05 4.76
C LEU A 80 -3.60 3.41 4.37
N ARG A 81 -4.80 3.71 4.86
CA ARG A 81 -5.46 5.01 4.67
C ARG A 81 -4.61 6.15 5.20
N PHE A 82 -4.17 6.05 6.45
CA PHE A 82 -3.30 7.04 7.09
C PHE A 82 -2.04 7.29 6.24
N ARG A 83 -1.39 6.22 5.79
CA ARG A 83 -0.19 6.30 4.95
C ARG A 83 -0.47 7.02 3.64
N LEU A 84 -1.48 6.58 2.88
CA LEU A 84 -1.78 7.14 1.56
C LEU A 84 -2.18 8.61 1.66
N LEU A 85 -3.07 8.96 2.59
CA LEU A 85 -3.49 10.34 2.79
C LEU A 85 -2.31 11.27 3.11
N ARG A 86 -1.43 10.88 4.05
CA ARG A 86 -0.24 11.68 4.36
C ARG A 86 0.75 11.79 3.20
N GLN A 87 0.93 10.72 2.44
CA GLN A 87 1.79 10.73 1.24
C GLN A 87 1.29 11.71 0.17
N HIS A 88 -0.02 11.94 0.13
CA HIS A 88 -0.67 12.91 -0.75
C HIS A 88 -0.92 14.28 -0.11
N GLY A 89 -0.30 14.55 1.05
CA GLY A 89 -0.31 15.87 1.67
C GLY A 89 -1.55 16.21 2.51
N TYR A 90 -2.43 15.24 2.77
CA TYR A 90 -3.54 15.43 3.70
C TYR A 90 -3.05 15.44 5.15
N ASP A 91 -3.60 16.37 5.94
CA ASP A 91 -3.38 16.41 7.39
C ASP A 91 -4.28 15.39 8.08
N VAL A 92 -3.67 14.30 8.55
CA VAL A 92 -4.34 13.20 9.25
C VAL A 92 -3.64 12.97 10.57
N SER A 93 -4.39 13.07 11.67
CA SER A 93 -3.89 12.83 13.02
C SER A 93 -3.57 11.35 13.26
N PRO A 94 -2.46 11.01 13.95
CA PRO A 94 -2.15 9.64 14.35
C PRO A 94 -3.13 9.09 15.40
N ASP A 95 -4.03 9.94 15.92
CA ASP A 95 -5.05 9.54 16.89
C ASP A 95 -6.02 8.49 16.37
N VAL A 96 -6.11 8.31 15.04
CA VAL A 96 -6.79 7.18 14.41
C VAL A 96 -6.30 5.82 14.97
N PHE A 97 -5.05 5.75 15.42
CA PHE A 97 -4.48 4.53 15.97
C PHE A 97 -4.86 4.24 17.43
N ARG A 98 -5.44 5.21 18.15
CA ARG A 98 -5.86 5.00 19.56
C ARG A 98 -6.90 3.90 19.72
N ASN A 99 -7.71 3.65 18.68
CA ASN A 99 -8.69 2.56 18.66
C ASN A 99 -8.04 1.17 18.79
N PHE A 100 -6.75 1.05 18.41
CA PHE A 100 -5.96 -0.17 18.47
C PHE A 100 -5.08 -0.26 19.72
N MET A 101 -5.17 0.74 20.61
CA MET A 101 -4.41 0.81 21.84
C MET A 101 -5.23 0.33 23.04
N ASP A 102 -4.53 -0.08 24.09
CA ASP A 102 -5.08 -0.37 25.41
C ASP A 102 -5.06 0.88 26.32
N GLN A 103 -5.55 0.73 27.55
CA GLN A 103 -5.62 1.83 28.53
C GLN A 103 -4.23 2.31 29.00
N THR A 104 -3.18 1.53 28.74
CA THR A 104 -1.79 1.87 29.09
C THR A 104 -1.07 2.64 27.98
N GLY A 105 -1.73 2.84 26.84
CA GLY A 105 -1.16 3.52 25.67
C GLY A 105 -0.34 2.60 24.77
N ASN A 106 -0.39 1.28 24.97
CA ASN A 106 0.30 0.30 24.13
C ASN A 106 -0.65 -0.29 23.08
N PHE A 107 -0.12 -0.68 21.93
CA PHE A 107 -0.90 -1.43 20.94
C PHE A 107 -1.32 -2.79 21.51
N ARG A 108 -2.60 -3.14 21.31
CA ARG A 108 -3.17 -4.37 21.87
C ARG A 108 -2.45 -5.60 21.32
N THR A 109 -2.13 -6.54 22.21
CA THR A 109 -1.50 -7.81 21.83
C THR A 109 -2.38 -8.68 20.94
N SER A 110 -3.69 -8.44 20.90
CA SER A 110 -4.61 -9.10 19.94
C SER A 110 -4.27 -8.82 18.48
N LEU A 111 -3.48 -7.78 18.18
CA LEU A 111 -3.06 -7.40 16.83
C LEU A 111 -1.85 -8.21 16.33
N CYS A 112 -1.19 -8.97 17.20
CA CYS A 112 0.07 -9.66 16.88
C CYS A 112 -0.07 -10.71 15.77
N ASP A 113 -1.29 -11.22 15.54
CA ASP A 113 -1.56 -12.23 14.52
C ASP A 113 -1.98 -11.63 13.17
N ASP A 114 -2.36 -10.35 13.12
CA ASP A 114 -2.66 -9.64 11.88
C ASP A 114 -1.38 -9.15 11.21
N VAL A 115 -0.69 -10.06 10.51
CA VAL A 115 0.57 -9.74 9.81
C VAL A 115 0.40 -8.62 8.79
N LYS A 116 -0.75 -8.57 8.09
CA LYS A 116 -1.02 -7.55 7.07
C LYS A 116 -1.21 -6.18 7.73
N GLY A 117 -1.95 -6.13 8.84
CA GLY A 117 -2.09 -4.93 9.67
C GLY A 117 -0.77 -4.46 10.26
N LEU A 118 0.06 -5.37 10.78
CA LEU A 118 1.39 -5.04 11.30
C LEU A 118 2.31 -4.45 10.22
N LEU A 119 2.31 -5.01 9.00
CA LEU A 119 3.07 -4.46 7.88
C LEU A 119 2.60 -3.05 7.53
N SER A 120 1.30 -2.84 7.40
CA SER A 120 0.77 -1.50 7.08
C SER A 120 1.04 -0.50 8.19
N LEU A 121 0.92 -0.91 9.47
CA LEU A 121 1.24 -0.07 10.62
C LEU A 121 2.74 0.29 10.64
N TYR A 122 3.62 -0.68 10.36
CA TYR A 122 5.05 -0.44 10.23
C TYR A 122 5.33 0.60 9.16
N GLU A 123 4.80 0.45 7.95
CA GLU A 123 5.03 1.40 6.85
C GLU A 123 4.44 2.78 7.15
N ALA A 124 3.25 2.84 7.75
CA ALA A 124 2.60 4.08 8.17
C ALA A 124 3.42 4.84 9.24
N SER A 125 4.05 4.11 10.17
CA SER A 125 4.81 4.71 11.28
C SER A 125 5.98 5.59 10.84
N TYR A 126 6.46 5.41 9.62
CA TYR A 126 7.56 6.21 9.09
C TYR A 126 7.15 7.56 8.48
N LEU A 127 5.84 7.83 8.39
CA LEU A 127 5.32 9.16 8.06
C LEU A 127 5.15 10.03 9.31
N SER A 128 5.83 9.66 10.40
CA SER A 128 5.81 10.37 11.67
C SER A 128 6.46 11.76 11.57
N MET A 129 5.85 12.72 12.25
CA MET A 129 6.36 14.06 12.47
C MET A 129 6.81 14.24 13.93
N GLU A 130 7.55 15.31 14.21
CA GLU A 130 8.02 15.59 15.57
C GLU A 130 6.84 15.75 16.55
N GLY A 131 6.89 15.03 17.67
CA GLY A 131 5.86 15.03 18.72
C GLY A 131 4.81 13.91 18.59
N GLU A 132 4.86 13.08 17.54
CA GLU A 132 3.86 12.03 17.30
C GLU A 132 4.24 10.68 17.93
N ASN A 133 4.27 10.65 19.27
CA ASN A 133 4.68 9.48 20.06
C ASN A 133 3.92 8.18 19.70
N ILE A 134 2.66 8.29 19.28
CA ILE A 134 1.83 7.16 18.84
C ILE A 134 2.51 6.36 17.72
N LEU A 135 3.13 7.05 16.76
CA LEU A 135 3.78 6.42 15.61
C LEU A 135 5.13 5.82 15.99
N ASP A 136 5.84 6.43 16.94
CA ASP A 136 7.05 5.82 17.50
C ASP A 136 6.73 4.51 18.22
N THR A 137 5.68 4.49 19.03
CA THR A 137 5.17 3.27 19.66
C THR A 137 4.73 2.24 18.61
N ALA A 138 4.04 2.69 17.55
CA ALA A 138 3.60 1.84 16.45
C ALA A 138 4.78 1.16 15.75
N LYS A 139 5.83 1.93 15.47
CA LYS A 139 7.07 1.45 14.85
C LYS A 139 7.73 0.37 15.69
N VAL A 140 7.90 0.62 17.00
CA VAL A 140 8.52 -0.34 17.93
C VAL A 140 7.69 -1.63 18.01
N PHE A 141 6.37 -1.50 18.19
CA PHE A 141 5.44 -2.62 18.28
C PHE A 141 5.46 -3.47 17.00
N ALA A 142 5.21 -2.85 15.85
CA ALA A 142 5.15 -3.55 14.57
C ALA A 142 6.50 -4.22 14.24
N THR A 143 7.62 -3.52 14.43
CA THR A 143 8.97 -4.08 14.22
C THR A 143 9.21 -5.32 15.07
N HIS A 144 8.85 -5.26 16.36
CA HIS A 144 9.02 -6.39 17.27
C HIS A 144 8.25 -7.62 16.77
N HIS A 145 6.95 -7.46 16.50
CA HIS A 145 6.09 -8.58 16.14
C HIS A 145 6.39 -9.13 14.74
N LEU A 146 6.74 -8.29 13.77
CA LEU A 146 7.19 -8.72 12.45
C LEU A 146 8.47 -9.58 12.54
N LYS A 147 9.44 -9.17 13.37
CA LYS A 147 10.66 -9.97 13.63
C LYS A 147 10.36 -11.30 14.32
N GLN A 148 9.37 -11.35 15.22
CA GLN A 148 8.95 -12.62 15.83
C GLN A 148 8.25 -13.53 14.82
N LYS A 149 7.42 -12.99 13.93
CA LYS A 149 6.74 -13.76 12.87
C LYS A 149 7.73 -14.40 11.91
N LEU A 150 8.85 -13.75 11.59
CA LEU A 150 9.93 -14.35 10.79
C LEU A 150 10.60 -15.58 11.43
N LYS A 151 10.53 -15.74 12.76
CA LYS A 151 11.04 -16.93 13.46
C LYS A 151 10.06 -18.10 13.46
N GLN A 152 8.82 -17.86 13.04
CA GLN A 152 7.77 -18.87 12.95
C GLN A 152 7.73 -19.47 11.55
N ASN A 153 7.07 -20.62 11.40
CA ASN A 153 6.89 -21.25 10.08
C ASN A 153 5.76 -20.55 9.31
N ILE A 154 6.08 -19.45 8.62
CA ILE A 154 5.15 -18.69 7.78
C ILE A 154 5.36 -18.98 6.29
N LYS A 155 4.38 -18.60 5.45
CA LYS A 155 4.45 -18.79 4.00
C LYS A 155 5.67 -18.03 3.42
N PRO A 156 6.43 -18.61 2.46
CA PRO A 156 7.62 -17.98 1.89
C PRO A 156 7.39 -16.56 1.35
N ASN A 157 6.32 -16.36 0.57
CA ASN A 157 5.99 -15.04 0.01
C ASN A 157 5.76 -13.97 1.11
N LEU A 158 5.15 -14.37 2.22
CA LEU A 158 4.90 -13.48 3.35
C LEU A 158 6.20 -13.17 4.11
N ALA A 159 7.08 -14.17 4.28
CA ALA A 159 8.40 -13.96 4.88
C ALA A 159 9.26 -12.99 4.05
N GLU A 160 9.20 -13.09 2.72
CA GLU A 160 9.90 -12.20 1.80
C GLU A 160 9.40 -10.76 1.96
N GLU A 161 8.09 -10.53 2.00
CA GLU A 161 7.51 -9.19 2.20
C GLU A 161 7.89 -8.57 3.55
N ILE A 162 7.87 -9.37 4.62
CA ILE A 162 8.28 -8.89 5.94
C ILE A 162 9.76 -8.55 5.95
N SER A 163 10.60 -9.42 5.37
CA SER A 163 12.05 -9.20 5.30
C SER A 163 12.36 -7.95 4.47
N HIS A 164 11.67 -7.77 3.35
CA HIS A 164 11.75 -6.58 2.51
C HIS A 164 11.38 -5.34 3.33
N ALA A 165 10.16 -5.25 3.88
CA ALA A 165 9.75 -4.08 4.67
C ALA A 165 10.76 -3.73 5.80
N LEU A 166 11.28 -4.74 6.51
CA LEU A 166 12.23 -4.55 7.62
C LEU A 166 13.65 -4.14 7.18
N GLU A 167 14.07 -4.44 5.95
CA GLU A 167 15.38 -4.04 5.41
C GLU A 167 15.41 -2.53 5.16
N VAL A 168 14.43 -2.03 4.40
CA VAL A 168 14.19 -0.62 4.16
C VAL A 168 12.67 -0.43 4.07
N PRO A 169 12.08 0.51 4.82
CA PRO A 169 10.66 0.84 4.70
C PRO A 169 10.32 1.40 3.33
N TYR A 170 9.10 1.18 2.84
CA TYR A 170 8.60 1.67 1.56
C TYR A 170 8.90 3.15 1.32
N HIS A 171 8.62 4.02 2.31
CA HIS A 171 8.82 5.47 2.15
C HIS A 171 10.30 5.88 2.03
N CYS A 172 11.25 5.01 2.41
CA CYS A 172 12.69 5.22 2.30
C CYS A 172 13.28 4.64 1.00
N ARG A 173 12.50 3.89 0.21
CA ARG A 173 13.01 3.18 -0.97
C ARG A 173 13.01 4.06 -2.21
N MET A 174 13.98 3.80 -3.10
CA MET A 174 13.92 4.32 -4.46
C MET A 174 12.74 3.69 -5.21
N LEU A 175 11.80 4.51 -5.66
CA LEU A 175 10.55 4.09 -6.28
C LEU A 175 10.76 3.06 -7.41
N ARG A 176 11.72 3.30 -8.32
CA ARG A 176 12.01 2.38 -9.44
C ARG A 176 12.45 0.98 -8.97
N LEU A 177 13.23 0.90 -7.90
CA LEU A 177 13.69 -0.38 -7.35
C LEU A 177 12.54 -1.11 -6.63
N GLU A 178 11.75 -0.36 -5.86
CA GLU A 178 10.55 -0.90 -5.21
C GLU A 178 9.56 -1.45 -6.23
N THR A 179 9.29 -0.70 -7.30
CA THR A 179 8.37 -1.16 -8.34
C THR A 179 8.86 -2.40 -9.03
N ARG A 180 10.16 -2.49 -9.35
CA ARG A 180 10.73 -3.70 -9.98
C ARG A 180 10.53 -4.93 -9.11
N TRP A 181 10.78 -4.81 -7.81
CA TRP A 181 10.57 -5.88 -6.84
C TRP A 181 9.08 -6.21 -6.68
N PHE A 182 8.22 -5.19 -6.56
CA PHE A 182 6.80 -5.37 -6.29
C PHE A 182 6.07 -6.03 -7.45
N ILE A 183 6.46 -5.76 -8.70
CA ILE A 183 5.92 -6.45 -9.88
C ILE A 183 6.10 -7.97 -9.73
N ASP A 184 7.32 -8.41 -9.41
CA ASP A 184 7.62 -9.83 -9.27
C ASP A 184 6.88 -10.45 -8.06
N ALA A 185 6.79 -9.71 -6.95
CA ALA A 185 6.06 -10.14 -5.75
C ALA A 185 4.53 -10.24 -6.00
N TYR A 186 3.97 -9.29 -6.73
CA TYR A 186 2.55 -9.22 -7.06
C TYR A 186 2.14 -10.36 -8.01
N GLU A 187 2.97 -10.69 -9.00
CA GLU A 187 2.75 -11.83 -9.90
C GLU A 187 2.71 -13.17 -9.14
N ARG A 188 3.58 -13.33 -8.14
CA ARG A 188 3.63 -14.50 -7.25
C ARG A 188 2.41 -14.59 -6.33
N ARG A 189 1.85 -13.46 -5.87
CA ARG A 189 0.67 -13.40 -4.99
C ARG A 189 -0.63 -13.80 -5.69
N ARG A 190 -0.91 -13.24 -6.87
CA ARG A 190 -2.20 -13.41 -7.55
C ARG A 190 -2.23 -14.56 -8.55
N GLY A 191 -1.07 -15.16 -8.87
CA GLY A 191 -0.97 -16.20 -9.89
C GLY A 191 -1.24 -15.63 -11.28
N ARG A 192 -0.17 -15.33 -12.03
CA ARG A 192 -0.16 -14.91 -13.45
C ARG A 192 -1.40 -14.10 -13.88
N THR A 193 -1.47 -12.84 -13.46
CA THR A 193 -2.28 -11.85 -14.18
C THR A 193 -1.42 -11.25 -15.29
N LEU A 194 -1.99 -11.11 -16.50
CA LEU A 194 -1.38 -10.57 -17.73
C LEU A 194 -0.82 -9.12 -17.63
N PHE A 195 -0.82 -8.55 -16.41
CA PHE A 195 -0.43 -7.20 -16.01
C PHE A 195 1.09 -6.96 -15.97
N CYS A 196 1.88 -7.91 -15.46
CA CYS A 196 3.27 -7.64 -15.03
C CYS A 196 4.29 -7.48 -16.17
N TRP A 197 4.15 -8.20 -17.28
CA TRP A 197 5.17 -8.19 -18.34
C TRP A 197 5.13 -6.95 -19.23
N SER A 198 3.97 -6.28 -19.37
CA SER A 198 3.84 -5.03 -20.11
C SER A 198 4.33 -3.81 -19.32
N LEU A 199 4.25 -3.85 -17.99
CA LEU A 199 4.70 -2.77 -17.08
C LEU A 199 6.23 -2.65 -17.02
N LEU A 200 6.96 -3.78 -17.08
CA LEU A 200 8.42 -3.81 -16.94
C LEU A 200 9.18 -3.06 -18.04
N ASN A 201 8.65 -3.04 -19.26
CA ASN A 201 9.26 -2.27 -20.36
C ASN A 201 8.77 -0.83 -20.42
N TRP A 202 7.66 -0.52 -19.74
CA TRP A 202 7.06 0.81 -19.74
C TRP A 202 7.76 1.74 -18.72
N ILE A 203 8.34 1.19 -17.65
CA ILE A 203 9.13 1.90 -16.63
C ILE A 203 10.62 2.04 -17.01
N SER A 204 11.07 1.27 -18.02
CA SER A 204 12.48 1.18 -18.43
C SER A 204 12.88 2.12 -19.58
N THR A 205 11.98 3.03 -19.99
CA THR A 205 12.23 4.14 -20.93
C THR A 205 12.05 5.46 -20.21
#